data_AF-A0A5K0UZU7-F1
#
_entry.id   AF-A0A5K0UZU7-F1
#
_cell.length_a   1.000
_cell.length_b   1.000
_cell.length_c   1.000
_cell.angle_alpha   90.00
_cell.angle_beta   90.00
_cell.angle_gamma   90.00
#
_symmetry.space_group_name_H-M   'P 1'
#
loop_
_entity.id
_entity.type
_entity.pdbx_description
1 polymer ?
#
loop_
_entity_poly.entity_id
_entity_poly.type
_entity_poly.pdbx_seq_one_letter_code
_entity_poly.pdbx_strand_id
1 'polypeptide(L)'
;MTSKTDVNFDTGSNTKSENLSVQVTSIRLNKDNYLFWSAALEIGITSRDRLPYITREKPAPSKTDPGWATWALEDSQVKVWIISSVSADIQPLILRKLTSYDMWTVLAKMYGRKKRVLRTYQIKHNIYSLKHGDLSVASFYAALKTKWEELDYHVNDDWHCGSDHELYWQKEWMDRTFIFLGGLRDEFESIRSQILNCDETPGIEEVYARVESEEQRRHVMHIDYSH
;
A
#
# COMPACT_ATOMS: atom_id res chain seq x y z
N MET A 1 -15.78 49.18 -55.02
CA MET A 1 -16.61 48.91 -53.82
C MET A 1 -15.95 47.77 -53.06
N THR A 2 -15.13 48.11 -52.09
CA THR A 2 -14.31 47.21 -51.27
C THR A 2 -15.09 46.88 -49.99
N SER A 3 -15.33 45.58 -49.76
CA SER A 3 -16.00 45.07 -48.55
C SER A 3 -15.11 45.27 -47.32
N LYS A 4 -15.70 45.85 -46.27
CA LYS A 4 -15.13 45.92 -44.93
C LYS A 4 -15.05 44.51 -44.33
N THR A 5 -13.91 44.17 -43.75
CA THR A 5 -13.75 43.01 -42.87
C THR A 5 -13.60 43.56 -41.46
N ASP A 6 -14.59 43.29 -40.61
CA ASP A 6 -14.57 43.64 -39.21
C ASP A 6 -13.51 42.81 -38.47
N VAL A 7 -12.60 43.51 -37.79
CA VAL A 7 -11.63 42.93 -36.87
C VAL A 7 -12.37 42.67 -35.56
N ASN A 8 -12.71 41.42 -35.29
CA ASN A 8 -13.22 41.01 -33.99
C ASN A 8 -12.04 40.58 -33.12
N PHE A 9 -11.64 41.48 -32.21
CA PHE A 9 -10.65 41.23 -31.18
C PHE A 9 -11.39 40.77 -29.93
N ASP A 10 -11.40 39.46 -29.67
CA ASP A 10 -11.62 38.98 -28.31
C ASP A 10 -11.15 37.53 -28.19
N THR A 11 -10.26 37.24 -27.24
CA THR A 11 -10.61 36.44 -26.06
C THR A 11 -9.39 36.14 -25.18
N GLY A 12 -9.47 36.63 -23.95
CA GLY A 12 -9.29 35.81 -22.74
C GLY A 12 -7.93 35.16 -22.50
N SER A 13 -7.07 35.85 -21.74
CA SER A 13 -6.06 35.21 -20.90
C SER A 13 -6.75 34.33 -19.86
N ASN A 14 -6.92 33.05 -20.18
CA ASN A 14 -7.49 32.05 -19.28
C ASN A 14 -6.34 31.41 -18.48
N THR A 15 -5.89 32.10 -17.42
CA THR A 15 -5.04 31.47 -16.41
C THR A 15 -5.89 30.48 -15.62
N LYS A 16 -5.97 29.24 -16.11
CA LYS A 16 -6.50 28.11 -15.33
C LYS A 16 -5.64 27.96 -14.08
N SER A 17 -6.11 28.50 -12.97
CA SER A 17 -5.72 28.04 -11.65
C SER A 17 -6.19 26.59 -11.53
N GLU A 18 -5.33 25.63 -11.87
CA GLU A 18 -5.58 24.22 -11.56
C GLU A 18 -5.69 24.08 -10.05
N ASN A 19 -6.91 23.99 -9.54
CA ASN A 19 -7.19 23.62 -8.16
C ASN A 19 -6.79 22.16 -7.96
N LEU A 20 -5.50 21.93 -7.77
CA LEU A 20 -4.97 20.62 -7.42
C LEU A 20 -5.43 20.26 -6.01
N SER A 21 -6.05 19.09 -5.86
CA SER A 21 -6.44 18.55 -4.55
C SER A 21 -5.29 18.63 -3.54
N VAL A 22 -5.59 19.10 -2.34
CA VAL A 22 -4.66 19.17 -1.20
C VAL A 22 -4.27 17.77 -0.71
N GLN A 23 -5.07 16.76 -1.04
CA GLN A 23 -4.84 15.38 -0.68
C GLN A 23 -4.70 14.52 -1.94
N VAL A 24 -3.57 13.82 -2.05
CA VAL A 24 -3.26 12.94 -3.19
C VAL A 24 -3.30 11.46 -2.84
N THR A 25 -3.39 11.13 -1.55
CA THR A 25 -3.55 9.77 -1.02
C THR A 25 -4.39 9.80 0.27
N SER A 26 -5.20 8.76 0.50
CA SER A 26 -5.92 8.54 1.77
C SER A 26 -5.02 7.92 2.85
N ILE A 27 -3.85 7.40 2.46
CA ILE A 27 -2.93 6.72 3.38
C ILE A 27 -2.15 7.75 4.16
N ARG A 28 -2.19 7.63 5.49
CA ARG A 28 -1.46 8.51 6.38
C ARG A 28 -0.17 7.85 6.88
N LEU A 29 0.98 8.49 6.68
CA LEU A 29 2.25 7.99 7.21
C LEU A 29 2.16 7.90 8.73
N ASN A 30 2.47 6.74 9.26
CA ASN A 30 2.72 6.49 10.66
C ASN A 30 4.07 5.79 10.80
N LYS A 31 4.43 5.43 12.02
CA LYS A 31 5.71 4.77 12.29
C LYS A 31 5.90 3.47 11.49
N ASP A 32 4.85 2.76 11.09
CA ASP A 32 4.89 1.36 10.62
C ASP A 32 4.58 1.15 9.13
N ASN A 33 4.18 2.17 8.37
CA ASN A 33 3.67 2.00 7.01
C ASN A 33 4.44 2.77 5.93
N TYR A 34 5.71 3.15 6.19
CA TYR A 34 6.48 4.00 5.27
C TYR A 34 6.45 3.51 3.82
N LEU A 35 6.64 2.22 3.56
CA LEU A 35 6.72 1.70 2.19
C LEU A 35 5.39 1.81 1.44
N PHE A 36 4.29 1.44 2.10
CA PHE A 36 2.95 1.55 1.52
C PHE A 36 2.56 3.02 1.30
N TRP A 37 2.87 3.87 2.28
CA TRP A 37 2.66 5.31 2.18
C TRP A 37 3.52 5.94 1.08
N SER A 38 4.80 5.59 0.99
CA SER A 38 5.73 6.17 0.02
C SER A 38 5.30 5.81 -1.40
N ALA A 39 4.96 4.55 -1.65
CA ALA A 39 4.45 4.11 -2.95
C ALA A 39 3.15 4.82 -3.33
N ALA A 40 2.18 4.91 -2.41
CA ALA A 40 0.92 5.59 -2.70
C ALA A 40 1.08 7.09 -2.93
N LEU A 41 1.97 7.75 -2.17
CA LEU A 41 2.26 9.17 -2.33
C LEU A 41 3.04 9.43 -3.63
N GLU A 42 4.01 8.58 -3.98
CA GLU A 42 4.71 8.62 -5.28
C GLU A 42 3.73 8.52 -6.44
N ILE A 43 2.77 7.60 -6.41
CA ILE A 43 1.71 7.47 -7.42
C ILE A 43 0.90 8.77 -7.52
N GLY A 44 0.46 9.32 -6.38
CA GLY A 44 -0.34 10.54 -6.34
C GLY A 44 0.39 11.80 -6.81
N ILE A 45 1.70 11.87 -6.58
CA ILE A 45 2.59 12.94 -7.07
C ILE A 45 2.86 12.76 -8.56
N THR A 46 3.11 11.53 -9.01
CA THR A 46 3.37 11.18 -10.42
C THR A 46 2.16 11.47 -11.29
N SER A 47 0.94 11.18 -10.80
CA SER A 47 -0.30 11.48 -11.51
C SER A 47 -0.53 12.97 -11.78
N ARG A 48 0.30 13.85 -11.19
CA ARG A 48 0.26 15.31 -11.32
C ARG A 48 1.54 15.86 -11.94
N ASP A 49 2.40 15.00 -12.47
CA ASP A 49 3.67 15.36 -13.10
C ASP A 49 4.59 16.20 -12.19
N ARG A 50 4.72 15.78 -10.92
CA ARG A 50 5.57 16.46 -9.91
C ARG A 50 6.59 15.53 -9.24
N LEU A 51 6.76 14.31 -9.75
CA LEU A 51 7.73 13.36 -9.20
C LEU A 51 9.18 13.91 -9.12
N PRO A 52 9.68 14.70 -10.10
CA PRO A 52 11.04 15.24 -10.09
C PRO A 52 11.42 16.08 -8.86
N TYR A 53 10.42 16.60 -8.13
CA TYR A 53 10.62 17.41 -6.92
C TYR A 53 11.06 16.58 -5.71
N ILE A 54 10.70 15.29 -5.65
CA ILE A 54 11.12 14.39 -4.56
C ILE A 54 12.30 13.48 -4.94
N THR A 55 12.63 13.35 -6.24
CA THR A 55 13.78 12.55 -6.72
C THR A 55 15.07 13.37 -6.89
N ARG A 56 15.00 14.70 -6.75
CA ARG A 56 16.08 15.68 -7.00
C ARG A 56 16.41 15.92 -8.48
N GLU A 57 15.62 15.38 -9.41
CA GLU A 57 15.78 15.65 -10.84
C GLU A 57 15.51 17.12 -11.20
N LYS A 58 14.68 17.81 -10.41
CA LYS A 58 14.39 19.24 -10.55
C LYS A 58 14.90 20.01 -9.32
N PRO A 59 16.22 20.23 -9.18
CA PRO A 59 16.80 20.90 -8.01
C PRO A 59 16.36 22.37 -7.94
N ALA A 60 16.40 22.94 -6.72
CA ALA A 60 16.07 24.34 -6.50
C ALA A 60 16.95 25.26 -7.37
N PRO A 61 16.37 26.06 -8.29
CA PRO A 61 17.12 27.02 -9.08
C PRO A 61 17.57 28.21 -8.22
N SER A 62 18.48 29.03 -8.75
CA SER A 62 18.83 30.30 -8.10
C SER A 62 17.59 31.17 -7.92
N LYS A 63 17.52 31.95 -6.83
CA LYS A 63 16.42 32.92 -6.62
C LYS A 63 16.37 34.01 -7.69
N THR A 64 17.45 34.20 -8.43
CA THR A 64 17.55 35.15 -9.55
C THR A 64 17.10 34.55 -10.89
N ASP A 65 16.80 33.25 -10.93
CA ASP A 65 16.34 32.55 -12.12
C ASP A 65 14.87 32.91 -12.41
N PRO A 66 14.51 33.28 -13.65
CA PRO A 66 13.13 33.51 -14.04
C PRO A 66 12.19 32.33 -13.73
N GLY A 67 12.69 31.10 -13.74
CA GLY A 67 11.95 29.88 -13.41
C GLY A 67 11.76 29.63 -11.91
N TRP A 68 12.38 30.43 -11.02
CA TRP A 68 12.32 30.21 -9.57
C TRP A 68 10.90 30.29 -9.03
N ALA A 69 10.09 31.25 -9.50
CA ALA A 69 8.72 31.43 -9.01
C ALA A 69 7.85 30.20 -9.30
N THR A 70 7.92 29.67 -10.53
CA THR A 70 7.21 28.45 -10.95
C THR A 70 7.71 27.24 -10.16
N TRP A 71 9.03 27.09 -10.02
CA TRP A 71 9.60 26.00 -9.23
C TRP A 71 9.15 26.04 -7.77
N ALA A 72 9.19 27.22 -7.13
CA ALA A 72 8.81 27.40 -5.74
C ALA A 72 7.32 27.13 -5.49
N LEU A 73 6.46 27.49 -6.46
CA LEU A 73 5.04 27.16 -6.42
C LEU A 73 4.82 25.64 -6.46
N GLU A 74 5.42 24.96 -7.43
CA GLU A 74 5.28 23.52 -7.62
C GLU A 74 5.89 22.73 -6.44
N ASP A 75 7.06 23.13 -5.93
CA ASP A 75 7.65 22.54 -4.72
C ASP A 75 6.72 22.71 -3.51
N SER A 76 6.10 23.90 -3.37
CA SER A 76 5.15 24.16 -2.28
C SER A 76 3.90 23.29 -2.35
N GLN A 77 3.40 22.99 -3.55
CA GLN A 77 2.29 22.04 -3.73
C GLN A 77 2.67 20.64 -3.24
N VAL A 78 3.87 20.17 -3.60
CA VAL A 78 4.37 18.86 -3.14
C VAL A 78 4.56 18.86 -1.62
N LYS A 79 5.07 19.95 -1.02
CA LYS A 79 5.17 20.09 0.44
C LYS A 79 3.80 19.97 1.12
N VAL A 80 2.76 20.60 0.57
CA VAL A 80 1.39 20.49 1.07
C VAL A 80 0.90 19.04 1.03
N TRP A 81 1.15 18.30 -0.06
CA TRP A 81 0.79 16.89 -0.17
C TRP A 81 1.53 15.98 0.82
N ILE A 82 2.82 16.24 1.06
CA ILE A 82 3.58 15.53 2.09
C ILE A 82 3.00 15.84 3.48
N ILE A 83 2.76 17.11 3.81
CA ILE A 83 2.24 17.51 5.12
C ILE A 83 0.84 16.92 5.38
N SER A 84 -0.04 16.94 4.37
CA SER A 84 -1.41 16.43 4.49
C SER A 84 -1.46 14.89 4.62
N SER A 85 -0.46 14.20 4.08
CA SER A 85 -0.39 12.73 4.08
C SER A 85 0.41 12.13 5.25
N VAL A 86 0.96 12.92 6.17
CA VAL A 86 1.62 12.40 7.38
C VAL A 86 0.75 12.58 8.63
N SER A 87 0.98 11.75 9.66
CA SER A 87 0.30 11.86 10.95
C SER A 87 0.77 13.11 11.71
N ALA A 88 -0.09 13.63 12.60
CA ALA A 88 0.12 14.92 13.27
C ALA A 88 1.40 14.95 14.14
N ASP A 89 1.81 13.80 14.67
CA ASP A 89 3.06 13.60 15.42
C ASP A 89 4.31 13.67 14.52
N ILE A 90 4.17 13.42 13.21
CA ILE A 90 5.27 13.45 12.24
C ILE A 90 5.45 14.83 11.60
N GLN A 91 4.38 15.62 11.45
CA GLN A 91 4.42 16.94 10.81
C GLN A 91 5.53 17.87 11.34
N PRO A 92 5.74 18.02 12.67
CA PRO A 92 6.78 18.90 13.21
C PRO A 92 8.20 18.56 12.72
N LEU A 93 8.45 17.31 12.34
CA LEU A 93 9.76 16.81 11.91
C LEU A 93 10.15 17.31 10.51
N ILE A 94 9.15 17.67 9.69
CA ILE A 94 9.34 18.03 8.28
C ILE A 94 8.99 19.48 7.96
N LEU A 95 8.13 20.14 8.76
CA LEU A 95 7.60 21.48 8.46
C LEU A 95 8.68 22.54 8.18
N ARG A 96 9.84 22.46 8.84
CA ARG A 96 10.93 23.44 8.71
C ARG A 96 11.91 23.12 7.56
N LYS A 97 11.64 22.10 6.75
CA LYS A 97 12.49 21.74 5.62
C LYS A 97 12.29 22.70 4.45
N LEU A 98 13.39 23.02 3.78
CA LEU A 98 13.42 24.05 2.74
C LEU A 98 12.63 23.58 1.51
N THR A 99 12.90 22.36 1.06
CA THR A 99 12.31 21.78 -0.15
C THR A 99 11.44 20.56 0.16
N SER A 100 10.56 20.18 -0.77
CA SER A 100 9.85 18.91 -0.71
C SER A 100 10.81 17.71 -0.74
N TYR A 101 11.90 17.80 -1.50
CA TYR A 101 13.00 16.84 -1.51
C TYR A 101 13.59 16.60 -0.11
N ASP A 102 13.83 17.68 0.64
CA ASP A 102 14.37 17.59 2.01
C ASP A 102 13.37 16.92 2.96
N MET A 103 12.07 17.22 2.81
CA MET A 103 11.00 16.56 3.57
C MET A 103 11.00 15.06 3.28
N TRP A 104 10.95 14.69 1.99
CA TRP A 104 10.97 13.30 1.52
C TRP A 104 12.19 12.54 2.05
N THR A 105 13.38 13.12 1.91
CA THR A 105 14.64 12.51 2.35
C THR A 105 14.68 12.28 3.86
N VAL A 106 14.14 13.20 4.65
CA VAL A 106 14.06 13.06 6.11
C VAL A 106 13.12 11.92 6.49
N LEU A 107 11.93 11.87 5.89
CA LEU A 107 10.98 10.78 6.11
C LEU A 107 11.57 9.42 5.70
N ALA A 108 12.23 9.35 4.55
CA ALA A 108 12.93 8.16 4.07
C ALA A 108 14.02 7.69 5.04
N LYS A 109 14.81 8.62 5.59
CA LYS A 109 15.86 8.30 6.57
C LYS A 109 15.29 7.82 7.90
N MET A 110 14.22 8.46 8.38
CA MET A 110 13.63 8.16 9.70
C MET A 110 12.76 6.90 9.67
N TYR A 111 11.94 6.74 8.64
CA TYR A 111 10.90 5.71 8.56
C TYR A 111 11.15 4.68 7.46
N GLY A 112 11.88 5.04 6.40
CA GLY A 112 12.27 4.10 5.34
C GLY A 112 13.39 3.14 5.72
N ARG A 113 14.21 3.50 6.73
CA ARG A 113 15.23 2.61 7.31
C ARG A 113 14.74 1.81 8.52
N LYS A 114 13.49 1.32 8.50
CA LYS A 114 13.17 0.21 9.39
C LYS A 114 13.90 -1.02 8.87
N LYS A 115 14.81 -1.59 9.69
CA LYS A 115 15.58 -2.79 9.36
C LYS A 115 14.62 -3.79 8.70
N ARG A 116 14.84 -4.13 7.42
CA ARG A 116 14.08 -5.16 6.68
C ARG A 116 13.76 -6.33 7.61
N VAL A 117 14.77 -6.80 8.33
CA VAL A 117 14.71 -7.82 9.38
C VAL A 117 13.69 -7.53 10.51
N LEU A 118 13.66 -6.33 11.10
CA LEU A 118 12.70 -5.99 12.15
C LEU A 118 11.27 -5.96 11.60
N ARG A 119 11.07 -5.45 10.38
CA ARG A 119 9.74 -5.43 9.77
C ARG A 119 9.29 -6.83 9.39
N THR A 120 10.14 -7.62 8.75
CA THR A 120 9.93 -9.05 8.51
C THR A 120 9.58 -9.78 9.81
N TYR A 121 10.29 -9.52 10.90
CA TYR A 121 9.97 -10.07 12.22
C TYR A 121 8.56 -9.66 12.69
N GLN A 122 8.20 -8.38 12.63
CA GLN A 122 6.88 -7.91 13.02
C GLN A 122 5.76 -8.54 12.18
N ILE A 123 5.95 -8.62 10.86
CA ILE A 123 4.97 -9.23 9.95
C ILE A 123 4.84 -10.71 10.26
N LYS A 124 5.95 -11.45 10.37
CA LYS A 124 5.94 -12.87 10.74
C LYS A 124 5.28 -13.09 12.10
N HIS A 125 5.63 -12.29 13.11
CA HIS A 125 4.99 -12.35 14.42
C HIS A 125 3.47 -12.16 14.32
N ASN A 126 3.01 -11.16 13.55
CA ASN A 126 1.59 -10.93 13.34
C ASN A 126 0.92 -12.12 12.65
N ILE A 127 1.52 -12.66 11.58
CA ILE A 127 1.02 -13.85 10.86
C ILE A 127 0.83 -15.02 11.84
N TYR A 128 1.84 -15.34 12.66
CA TYR A 128 1.75 -16.45 13.61
C TYR A 128 0.78 -16.20 14.78
N SER A 129 0.54 -14.93 15.12
CA SER A 129 -0.40 -14.55 16.18
C SER A 129 -1.85 -14.42 15.69
N LEU A 130 -2.08 -14.29 14.38
CA LEU A 130 -3.41 -14.16 13.81
C LEU A 130 -4.19 -15.46 14.01
N LYS A 131 -5.39 -15.33 14.56
CA LYS A 131 -6.34 -16.42 14.77
C LYS A 131 -7.70 -15.99 14.24
N HIS A 132 -8.50 -16.97 13.83
CA HIS A 132 -9.87 -16.76 13.36
C HIS A 132 -10.70 -15.98 14.39
N GLY A 133 -10.63 -16.38 15.67
CA GLY A 133 -11.26 -15.65 16.78
C GLY A 133 -12.75 -15.40 16.51
N ASP A 134 -13.17 -14.14 16.62
CA ASP A 134 -14.55 -13.69 16.36
C ASP A 134 -14.77 -13.17 14.92
N LEU A 135 -13.76 -13.29 14.06
CA LEU A 135 -13.88 -12.91 12.64
C LEU A 135 -14.69 -13.96 11.87
N SER A 136 -15.15 -13.61 10.68
CA SER A 136 -15.56 -14.59 9.67
C SER A 136 -14.34 -15.23 8.99
N VAL A 137 -14.52 -16.38 8.35
CA VAL A 137 -13.46 -17.05 7.58
C VAL A 137 -12.91 -16.12 6.51
N ALA A 138 -13.79 -15.45 5.75
CA ALA A 138 -13.41 -14.45 4.76
C ALA A 138 -12.55 -13.30 5.34
N SER A 139 -12.93 -12.75 6.49
CA SER A 139 -12.20 -11.64 7.12
C SER A 139 -10.84 -12.08 7.65
N PHE A 140 -10.78 -13.27 8.26
CA PHE A 140 -9.55 -13.86 8.75
C PHE A 140 -8.56 -14.17 7.61
N TYR A 141 -9.05 -14.81 6.53
CA TYR A 141 -8.23 -15.10 5.35
C TYR A 141 -7.71 -13.81 4.69
N ALA A 142 -8.55 -12.79 4.54
CA ALA A 142 -8.14 -11.50 3.98
C ALA A 142 -7.04 -10.82 4.83
N ALA A 143 -7.13 -10.91 6.16
CA ALA A 143 -6.11 -10.38 7.06
C ALA A 143 -4.77 -11.11 6.90
N LEU A 144 -4.79 -12.45 6.81
CA LEU A 144 -3.59 -13.25 6.53
C LEU A 144 -3.00 -12.92 5.16
N LYS A 145 -3.81 -12.89 4.11
CA LYS A 145 -3.39 -12.59 2.74
C LYS A 145 -2.71 -11.23 2.63
N THR A 146 -3.28 -10.22 3.28
CA THR A 146 -2.69 -8.87 3.33
C THR A 146 -1.31 -8.90 3.99
N LYS A 147 -1.12 -9.70 5.05
CA LYS A 147 0.18 -9.81 5.73
C LYS A 147 1.21 -10.60 4.93
N TRP A 148 0.79 -11.63 4.19
CA TRP A 148 1.66 -12.36 3.28
C TRP A 148 2.13 -11.49 2.12
N GLU A 149 1.23 -10.75 1.48
CA GLU A 149 1.59 -9.80 0.42
C GLU A 149 2.56 -8.72 0.93
N GLU A 150 2.35 -8.26 2.17
CA GLU A 150 3.29 -7.35 2.84
C GLU A 150 4.66 -8.01 3.07
N LEU A 151 4.68 -9.27 3.51
CA LEU A 151 5.91 -10.04 3.71
C LEU A 151 6.67 -10.23 2.40
N ASP A 152 5.98 -10.57 1.32
CA ASP A 152 6.56 -10.83 -0.01
C ASP A 152 7.23 -9.58 -0.57
N TYR A 153 6.60 -8.42 -0.40
CA TYR A 153 7.22 -7.12 -0.73
C TYR A 153 8.55 -6.93 0.00
N HIS A 154 8.64 -7.38 1.26
CA HIS A 154 9.83 -7.25 2.07
C HIS A 154 10.87 -8.34 1.82
N VAL A 155 10.51 -9.52 1.32
CA VAL A 155 11.40 -10.70 1.20
C VAL A 155 11.78 -11.00 -0.25
N ASN A 156 11.38 -10.16 -1.21
CA ASN A 156 11.77 -10.31 -2.62
C ASN A 156 13.31 -10.21 -2.81
N ASP A 157 13.98 -11.35 -2.74
CA ASP A 157 15.39 -11.54 -3.04
C ASP A 157 15.56 -11.91 -4.52
N ASP A 158 16.68 -11.51 -5.14
CA ASP A 158 16.99 -11.87 -6.52
C ASP A 158 17.33 -13.37 -6.60
N TRP A 159 16.50 -14.15 -7.28
CA TRP A 159 16.71 -15.59 -7.47
C TRP A 159 17.62 -15.85 -8.67
N HIS A 160 18.73 -16.56 -8.45
CA HIS A 160 19.68 -16.91 -9.52
C HIS A 160 19.32 -18.22 -10.26
N CYS A 161 18.34 -18.98 -9.78
CA CYS A 161 17.94 -20.28 -10.33
C CYS A 161 16.42 -20.46 -10.29
N GLY A 162 15.81 -20.82 -11.43
CA GLY A 162 14.36 -21.00 -11.54
C GLY A 162 13.79 -22.19 -10.78
N SER A 163 14.53 -23.30 -10.66
CA SER A 163 14.08 -24.49 -9.92
C SER A 163 14.05 -24.26 -8.40
N ASP A 164 15.01 -23.50 -7.88
CA ASP A 164 15.07 -23.17 -6.45
C ASP A 164 13.96 -22.18 -6.06
N HIS A 165 13.62 -21.26 -6.97
CA HIS A 165 12.49 -20.35 -6.83
C HIS A 165 11.16 -21.10 -6.74
N GLU A 166 10.92 -22.07 -7.64
CA GLU A 166 9.71 -22.89 -7.64
C GLU A 166 9.58 -23.71 -6.35
N LEU A 167 10.66 -24.39 -5.95
CA LEU A 167 10.67 -25.20 -4.73
C LEU A 167 10.48 -24.35 -3.46
N TYR A 168 11.04 -23.15 -3.42
CA TYR A 168 10.82 -22.20 -2.34
C TYR A 168 9.35 -21.81 -2.23
N TRP A 169 8.73 -21.39 -3.34
CA TRP A 169 7.34 -20.98 -3.33
C TRP A 169 6.39 -22.13 -3.01
N GLN A 170 6.68 -23.35 -3.46
CA GLN A 170 5.90 -24.53 -3.09
C GLN A 170 5.90 -24.74 -1.57
N LYS A 171 7.06 -24.59 -0.91
CA LYS A 171 7.16 -24.69 0.56
C LYS A 171 6.45 -23.54 1.27
N GLU A 172 6.65 -22.31 0.79
CA GLU A 172 6.03 -21.12 1.36
C GLU A 172 4.49 -21.18 1.26
N TRP A 173 3.95 -21.63 0.12
CA TRP A 173 2.49 -21.81 -0.04
C TRP A 173 1.94 -22.90 0.89
N MET A 174 2.67 -24.00 1.06
CA MET A 174 2.30 -25.04 2.01
C MET A 174 2.28 -24.50 3.45
N ASP A 175 3.30 -23.73 3.85
CA ASP A 175 3.34 -23.09 5.17
C ASP A 175 2.17 -22.12 5.38
N ARG A 176 1.79 -21.33 4.36
CA ARG A 176 0.62 -20.44 4.41
C ARG A 176 -0.68 -21.21 4.60
N THR A 177 -0.84 -22.34 3.90
CA THR A 177 -1.98 -23.25 4.10
C THR A 177 -2.04 -23.75 5.54
N PHE A 178 -0.91 -24.17 6.13
CA PHE A 178 -0.88 -24.65 7.51
C PHE A 178 -1.17 -23.54 8.53
N ILE A 179 -0.65 -22.33 8.30
CA ILE A 179 -0.95 -21.17 9.15
C ILE A 179 -2.44 -20.82 9.10
N PHE A 180 -3.06 -20.84 7.91
CA PHE A 180 -4.50 -20.63 7.78
C PHE A 180 -5.29 -21.69 8.55
N LEU A 181 -5.05 -22.97 8.27
CA LEU A 181 -5.75 -24.09 8.90
C LEU A 181 -5.57 -24.13 10.43
N GLY A 182 -4.35 -23.90 10.90
CA GLY A 182 -4.00 -23.88 12.33
C GLY A 182 -4.45 -22.59 13.06
N GLY A 183 -4.91 -21.59 12.33
CA GLY A 183 -5.54 -20.39 12.88
C GLY A 183 -7.06 -20.49 13.00
N LEU A 184 -7.70 -21.47 12.33
CA LEU A 184 -9.15 -21.69 12.41
C LEU A 184 -9.59 -22.11 13.82
N ARG A 185 -10.86 -21.82 14.15
CA ARG A 185 -11.49 -22.31 15.39
C ARG A 185 -11.63 -23.84 15.39
N ASP A 186 -11.68 -24.44 16.57
CA ASP A 186 -11.80 -25.90 16.75
C ASP A 186 -13.05 -26.49 16.11
N GLU A 187 -14.10 -25.69 15.96
CA GLU A 187 -15.31 -26.11 15.27
C GLU A 187 -15.03 -26.57 13.84
N PHE A 188 -14.02 -26.02 13.15
CA PHE A 188 -13.60 -26.40 11.80
C PHE A 188 -12.68 -27.64 11.76
N GLU A 189 -12.50 -28.37 12.86
CA GLU A 189 -11.60 -29.53 12.92
C GLU A 189 -11.94 -30.61 11.87
N SER A 190 -13.23 -30.84 11.59
CA SER A 190 -13.62 -31.84 10.60
C SER A 190 -13.12 -31.50 9.19
N ILE A 191 -13.30 -30.26 8.73
CA ILE A 191 -12.81 -29.84 7.41
C ILE A 191 -11.29 -29.74 7.38
N ARG A 192 -10.67 -29.33 8.50
CA ARG A 192 -9.21 -29.32 8.67
C ARG A 192 -8.63 -30.73 8.49
N SER A 193 -9.19 -31.72 9.19
CA SER A 193 -8.77 -33.13 9.10
C SER A 193 -8.95 -33.68 7.68
N GLN A 194 -10.06 -33.39 7.02
CA GLN A 194 -10.29 -33.81 5.63
C GLN A 194 -9.24 -33.26 4.67
N ILE A 195 -8.90 -31.96 4.79
CA ILE A 195 -7.90 -31.32 3.94
C ILE A 195 -6.50 -31.88 4.19
N LEU A 196 -6.12 -32.08 5.46
CA LEU A 196 -4.80 -32.60 5.83
C LEU A 196 -4.58 -34.08 5.48
N ASN A 197 -5.66 -34.85 5.31
CA ASN A 197 -5.60 -36.26 4.91
C ASN A 197 -5.73 -36.46 3.39
N CYS A 198 -5.78 -35.40 2.58
CA CYS A 198 -5.69 -35.53 1.12
C CYS A 198 -4.28 -35.96 0.69
N ASP A 199 -4.19 -36.83 -0.32
CA ASP A 199 -2.90 -37.30 -0.87
C ASP A 199 -2.03 -36.15 -1.39
N GLU A 200 -2.66 -35.12 -1.97
CA GLU A 200 -2.04 -33.86 -2.35
C GLU A 200 -2.69 -32.72 -1.58
N THR A 201 -1.87 -31.85 -0.97
CA THR A 201 -2.38 -30.65 -0.29
C THR A 201 -2.88 -29.66 -1.34
N PRO A 202 -4.18 -29.28 -1.33
CA PRO A 202 -4.72 -28.36 -2.31
C PRO A 202 -4.07 -26.98 -2.24
N GLY A 203 -4.17 -26.21 -3.33
CA GLY A 203 -3.77 -24.80 -3.34
C GLY A 203 -4.53 -23.98 -2.30
N ILE A 204 -3.92 -22.91 -1.79
CA ILE A 204 -4.48 -22.14 -0.67
C ILE A 204 -5.85 -21.53 -1.00
N GLU A 205 -6.10 -21.15 -2.24
CA GLU A 205 -7.40 -20.67 -2.71
C GLU A 205 -8.49 -21.75 -2.65
N GLU A 206 -8.14 -22.99 -2.97
CA GLU A 206 -9.07 -24.12 -2.88
C GLU A 206 -9.34 -24.47 -1.41
N VAL A 207 -8.29 -24.47 -0.58
CA VAL A 207 -8.42 -24.64 0.88
C VAL A 207 -9.36 -23.58 1.46
N TYR A 208 -9.18 -22.32 1.09
CA TYR A 208 -10.09 -21.23 1.47
C TYR A 208 -11.54 -21.51 1.05
N ALA A 209 -11.76 -21.87 -0.22
CA ALA A 209 -13.11 -22.13 -0.74
C ALA A 209 -13.83 -23.27 0.01
N ARG A 210 -13.10 -24.33 0.37
CA ARG A 210 -13.65 -25.46 1.16
C ARG A 210 -14.04 -25.01 2.58
N VAL A 211 -13.20 -24.24 3.25
CA VAL A 211 -13.46 -23.76 4.62
C VAL A 211 -14.60 -22.73 4.65
N GLU A 212 -14.65 -21.83 3.67
CA GLU A 212 -15.75 -20.86 3.52
C GLU A 212 -17.10 -21.56 3.28
N SER A 213 -17.12 -22.59 2.43
CA SER A 213 -18.32 -23.41 2.20
C SER A 213 -18.81 -24.08 3.49
N GLU A 214 -17.88 -24.53 4.33
CA GLU A 214 -18.19 -25.12 5.63
C GLU A 214 -18.72 -24.07 6.64
N GLU A 215 -18.20 -22.84 6.63
CA GLU A 215 -18.75 -21.74 7.44
C GLU A 215 -20.21 -21.44 7.05
N GLN A 216 -20.50 -21.36 5.75
CA GLN A 216 -21.86 -21.12 5.24
C GLN A 216 -22.82 -22.26 5.61
N ARG A 217 -22.39 -23.52 5.46
CA ARG A 217 -23.19 -24.70 5.84
C ARG A 217 -23.55 -24.67 7.33
N ARG A 218 -22.61 -24.27 8.20
CA ARG A 218 -22.84 -24.15 9.65
C ARG A 218 -23.81 -23.03 9.99
N HIS A 219 -23.72 -21.89 9.31
CA HIS A 219 -24.67 -20.78 9.51
C HIS A 219 -26.10 -21.23 9.23
N VAL A 220 -26.33 -21.98 8.15
CA VAL A 220 -27.67 -22.53 7.84
C VAL A 220 -28.14 -23.48 8.94
N MET A 221 -27.30 -24.43 9.37
CA MET A 221 -27.68 -25.37 10.42
C MET A 221 -27.99 -24.68 11.76
N HIS A 222 -27.25 -23.64 12.15
CA HIS A 222 -27.52 -22.92 13.39
C HIS A 222 -28.85 -22.14 13.37
N ILE A 223 -29.33 -21.73 12.19
CA ILE A 223 -30.65 -21.10 12.02
C ILE A 223 -31.76 -22.14 12.24
N ASP A 224 -31.60 -23.36 11.71
CA ASP A 224 -32.61 -24.42 11.78
C ASP A 224 -32.85 -24.95 13.21
N TYR A 225 -31.90 -24.81 14.14
CA TYR A 225 -32.06 -25.22 15.55
C TYR A 225 -32.61 -24.13 16.47
N SER A 226 -32.85 -22.92 15.97
CA SER A 226 -33.30 -21.77 16.76
C SER A 226 -34.81 -21.48 16.63
N HIS A 227 -35.58 -22.41 16.04
CA HIS A 227 -37.02 -22.32 15.81
C HIS A 227 -37.81 -23.41 16.53
#